data_AF-A0A2V9HVN7-F1
#
_entry.id   AF-A0A2V9HVN7-F1
#
_cell.length_a   1.000
_cell.length_b   1.000
_cell.length_c   1.000
_cell.angle_alpha   90.00
_cell.angle_beta   90.00
_cell.angle_gamma   90.00
#
_symmetry.space_group_name_H-M   'P 1'
#
loop_
_entity.id
_entity.type
_entity.pdbx_description
1 polymer ?
#
loop_
_entity_poly.entity_id
_entity_poly.type
_entity_poly.pdbx_seq_one_letter_code
_entity_poly.pdbx_strand_id
1 'polypeptide(L)'
;MQTKWLSGALFLLGCSAGPLFGQQIGKFVPIQAGSDVDHALTEINAATDAAQKLALIEKFAAGPGSEGDYPLVADGLFVDYYIGQKNYNKAFEYGDKLFALDPDSFQNALNMIRAASEKGDVDRLISYGEKAQGILKRYKD
;
A
#
# COMPACT_ATOMS: atom_id res chain seq x y z
N MET A 1 -56.60 -35.13 -9.22
CA MET A 1 -55.21 -35.54 -8.93
C MET A 1 -54.55 -34.46 -8.09
N GLN A 2 -54.28 -34.75 -6.82
CA GLN A 2 -53.58 -33.84 -5.92
C GLN A 2 -52.07 -34.09 -6.01
N THR A 3 -51.31 -33.06 -6.35
CA THR A 3 -49.85 -33.11 -6.42
C THR A 3 -49.25 -32.67 -5.10
N LYS A 4 -48.35 -33.51 -4.60
CA LYS A 4 -47.74 -33.45 -3.27
C LYS A 4 -46.68 -32.33 -3.17
N TRP A 5 -46.66 -31.75 -1.98
CA TRP A 5 -45.60 -31.04 -1.29
C TRP A 5 -44.16 -31.25 -1.80
N LEU A 6 -43.45 -30.15 -2.00
CA LEU A 6 -41.98 -30.08 -2.02
C LEU A 6 -41.57 -29.00 -1.01
N SER A 7 -41.23 -29.44 0.19
CA SER A 7 -40.55 -28.64 1.19
C SER A 7 -39.13 -28.36 0.70
N GLY A 8 -38.88 -27.13 0.24
CA GLY A 8 -37.54 -26.64 -0.05
C GLY A 8 -36.83 -26.30 1.26
N ALA A 9 -35.90 -27.14 1.68
CA ALA A 9 -34.98 -26.84 2.77
C ALA A 9 -34.01 -25.73 2.31
N LEU A 10 -34.20 -24.52 2.81
CA LEU A 10 -33.30 -23.39 2.58
C LEU A 10 -32.04 -23.59 3.45
N PHE A 11 -30.97 -24.09 2.84
CA PHE A 11 -29.65 -24.12 3.46
C PHE A 11 -29.12 -22.69 3.56
N LEU A 12 -29.30 -22.07 4.73
CA LEU A 12 -28.61 -20.83 5.09
C LEU A 12 -27.13 -21.16 5.31
N LEU A 13 -26.35 -21.06 4.23
CA LEU A 13 -24.89 -20.93 4.30
C LEU A 13 -24.57 -19.58 4.93
N GLY A 14 -24.49 -19.57 6.26
CA GLY A 14 -23.87 -18.50 7.02
C GLY A 14 -22.37 -18.49 6.71
N CYS A 15 -21.97 -17.79 5.64
CA CYS A 15 -20.61 -17.34 5.51
C CYS A 15 -20.37 -16.31 6.61
N SER A 16 -19.81 -16.75 7.73
CA SER A 16 -19.13 -15.86 8.66
C SER A 16 -17.94 -15.25 7.92
N ALA A 17 -18.21 -14.15 7.20
CA ALA A 17 -17.19 -13.20 6.79
C ALA A 17 -16.68 -12.50 8.06
N GLY A 18 -15.93 -13.24 8.88
CA GLY A 18 -14.94 -12.60 9.72
C GLY A 18 -14.04 -11.83 8.76
N PRO A 19 -13.79 -10.54 8.98
CA PRO A 19 -13.00 -9.81 8.03
C PRO A 19 -11.59 -10.42 8.03
N LEU A 20 -11.20 -10.99 6.90
CA LEU A 20 -9.82 -11.33 6.58
C LEU A 20 -9.07 -10.01 6.35
N PHE A 21 -8.99 -9.16 7.36
CA PHE A 21 -8.04 -8.07 7.37
C PHE A 21 -6.68 -8.73 7.62
N GLY A 22 -5.94 -8.99 6.55
CA GLY A 22 -4.54 -9.36 6.66
C GLY A 22 -3.87 -8.33 7.58
N GLN A 23 -3.21 -8.80 8.64
CA GLN A 23 -2.55 -7.90 9.57
C GLN A 23 -1.36 -7.23 8.86
N GLN A 24 -1.61 -6.09 8.23
CA GLN A 24 -0.55 -5.21 7.75
C GLN A 24 0.21 -4.71 8.97
N ILE A 25 1.52 -4.90 8.98
CA ILE A 25 2.39 -4.27 9.98
C ILE A 25 2.59 -2.82 9.57
N GLY A 26 2.05 -1.91 10.37
CA GLY A 26 1.96 -0.47 10.09
C GLY A 26 0.51 -0.03 9.88
N LYS A 27 0.34 1.20 9.40
CA LYS A 27 -0.98 1.84 9.26
C LYS A 27 -1.68 1.38 7.99
N PHE A 28 -2.89 0.83 8.15
CA PHE A 28 -3.79 0.51 7.05
C PHE A 28 -4.60 1.74 6.65
N VAL A 29 -4.69 2.03 5.35
CA VAL A 29 -5.47 3.14 4.80
C VAL A 29 -6.63 2.56 3.96
N PRO A 30 -7.88 2.59 4.45
CA PRO A 30 -9.02 2.07 3.71
C PRO A 30 -9.32 2.93 2.48
N ILE A 31 -9.45 2.29 1.32
CA ILE A 31 -9.92 2.93 0.08
C ILE A 31 -11.37 2.50 -0.15
N GLN A 32 -12.28 3.48 -0.16
CA GLN A 32 -13.69 3.23 -0.45
C GLN A 32 -13.88 3.00 -1.95
N ALA A 33 -14.47 1.86 -2.33
CA ALA A 33 -14.77 1.57 -3.73
C ALA A 33 -15.69 2.63 -4.36
N GLY A 34 -15.34 3.10 -5.56
CA GLY A 34 -16.04 4.17 -6.27
C GLY A 34 -15.80 5.58 -5.73
N SER A 35 -14.86 5.76 -4.81
CA SER A 35 -14.42 7.09 -4.37
C SER A 35 -13.49 7.74 -5.41
N ASP A 36 -13.29 9.07 -5.30
CA ASP A 36 -12.32 9.79 -6.13
C ASP A 36 -10.90 9.24 -5.98
N VAL A 37 -10.54 8.75 -4.78
CA VAL A 37 -9.28 8.07 -4.52
C VAL A 37 -9.19 6.76 -5.28
N ASP A 38 -10.21 5.91 -5.21
CA ASP A 38 -10.26 4.62 -5.93
C ASP A 38 -10.14 4.82 -7.46
N HIS A 39 -10.84 5.82 -8.00
CA HIS A 39 -10.74 6.17 -9.42
C HIS A 39 -9.35 6.67 -9.80
N ALA A 40 -8.73 7.55 -9.01
CA ALA A 40 -7.37 8.02 -9.25
C ALA A 40 -6.34 6.88 -9.21
N LEU A 41 -6.45 5.98 -8.23
CA LEU A 41 -5.57 4.81 -8.12
C LEU A 41 -5.75 3.85 -9.32
N THR A 42 -6.98 3.65 -9.77
CA THR A 42 -7.27 2.87 -10.99
C THR A 42 -6.59 3.49 -12.22
N GLU A 43 -6.69 4.81 -12.38
CA GLU A 43 -6.04 5.52 -13.50
C GLU A 43 -4.51 5.41 -13.44
N ILE A 44 -3.92 5.61 -12.26
CA ILE A 44 -2.46 5.47 -12.03
C ILE A 44 -1.98 4.04 -12.36
N ASN A 45 -2.76 3.02 -11.97
CA ASN A 45 -2.41 1.63 -12.20
C ASN A 45 -2.56 1.21 -13.66
N ALA A 46 -3.47 1.84 -14.41
CA ALA A 46 -3.67 1.59 -15.85
C ALA A 46 -2.59 2.26 -16.73
N ALA A 47 -1.91 3.29 -16.23
CA ALA A 47 -0.89 4.02 -16.98
C ALA A 47 0.35 3.15 -17.26
N THR A 48 0.68 2.98 -18.54
CA THR A 48 1.85 2.22 -19.00
C THR A 48 3.05 3.10 -19.34
N ASP A 49 2.81 4.37 -19.70
CA ASP A 49 3.88 5.35 -19.91
C ASP A 49 4.39 5.90 -18.57
N ALA A 50 5.71 5.94 -18.40
CA ALA A 50 6.34 6.33 -17.14
C ALA A 50 6.17 7.82 -16.82
N ALA A 51 6.12 8.70 -17.81
CA ALA A 51 5.94 10.14 -17.57
C ALA A 51 4.47 10.44 -17.24
N GLN A 52 3.54 9.81 -17.96
CA GLN A 52 2.11 9.89 -17.67
C GLN A 52 1.80 9.36 -16.27
N LYS A 53 2.36 8.20 -15.90
CA LYS A 53 2.17 7.63 -14.58
C LYS A 53 2.65 8.57 -13.47
N LEU A 54 3.82 9.19 -13.64
CA LEU A 54 4.32 10.17 -12.67
C LEU A 54 3.37 11.37 -12.55
N ALA A 55 2.92 11.94 -13.66
CA ALA A 55 1.99 13.07 -13.65
C ALA A 55 0.66 12.73 -12.95
N LEU A 56 0.17 11.49 -13.10
CA LEU A 56 -1.02 11.02 -12.40
C LEU A 56 -0.78 10.85 -10.89
N ILE A 57 0.39 10.34 -10.47
CA ILE A 57 0.77 10.26 -9.05
C ILE A 57 0.88 11.67 -8.44
N GLU A 58 1.50 12.62 -9.15
CA GLU A 58 1.60 14.02 -8.72
C GLU A 58 0.22 14.68 -8.59
N LYS A 59 -0.66 14.45 -9.57
CA LYS A 59 -2.05 14.93 -9.53
C LYS A 59 -2.81 14.33 -8.34
N PHE A 60 -2.66 13.04 -8.08
CA PHE A 60 -3.27 12.38 -6.93
C PHE A 60 -2.75 13.00 -5.63
N ALA A 61 -1.43 13.09 -5.45
CA ALA A 61 -0.80 13.65 -4.26
C ALA A 61 -1.20 15.10 -3.98
N ALA A 62 -1.41 15.92 -5.02
CA ALA A 62 -1.86 17.30 -4.90
C ALA A 62 -3.38 17.45 -4.69
N GLY A 63 -4.16 16.42 -5.02
CA GLY A 63 -5.61 16.40 -4.90
C GLY A 63 -6.06 15.47 -3.76
N PRO A 64 -6.86 14.42 -4.06
CA PRO A 64 -7.44 13.57 -3.01
C PRO A 64 -6.40 12.80 -2.19
N GLY A 65 -5.18 12.62 -2.71
CA GLY A 65 -4.05 12.03 -1.99
C GLY A 65 -3.45 12.93 -0.90
N SER A 66 -3.84 14.20 -0.82
CA SER A 66 -3.41 15.12 0.25
C SER A 66 -4.29 15.07 1.50
N GLU A 67 -5.43 14.37 1.44
CA GLU A 67 -6.45 14.39 2.49
C GLU A 67 -6.29 13.23 3.49
N GLY A 68 -6.52 13.53 4.77
CA GLY A 68 -6.53 12.53 5.84
C GLY A 68 -5.26 11.69 5.85
N ASP A 69 -5.43 10.37 5.70
CA ASP A 69 -4.33 9.40 5.71
C ASP A 69 -3.82 9.03 4.31
N TYR A 70 -4.40 9.60 3.25
CA TYR A 70 -3.98 9.34 1.87
C TYR A 70 -2.58 9.84 1.50
N PRO A 71 -1.93 10.77 2.22
CA PRO A 71 -0.51 11.06 2.00
C PRO A 71 0.38 9.81 2.13
N LEU A 72 0.01 8.83 2.96
CA LEU A 72 0.71 7.53 3.03
C LEU A 72 0.62 6.76 1.71
N VAL A 73 -0.54 6.79 1.06
CA VAL A 73 -0.76 6.15 -0.25
C VAL A 73 0.02 6.90 -1.32
N ALA A 74 -0.02 8.23 -1.31
CA ALA A 74 0.70 9.07 -2.26
C ALA A 74 2.21 8.85 -2.19
N ASP A 75 2.81 8.90 -1.00
CA ASP A 75 4.24 8.65 -0.82
C ASP A 75 4.61 7.21 -1.20
N GLY A 76 3.75 6.23 -0.89
CA GLY A 76 3.94 4.83 -1.32
C GLY A 76 3.99 4.67 -2.84
N LEU A 77 3.11 5.36 -3.56
CA LEU A 77 3.12 5.37 -5.03
C LEU A 77 4.41 6.00 -5.60
N PHE A 78 4.90 7.08 -5.00
CA PHE A 78 6.17 7.67 -5.40
C PHE A 78 7.34 6.72 -5.12
N VAL A 79 7.36 6.05 -3.96
CA VAL A 79 8.37 5.02 -3.64
C VAL A 79 8.39 3.96 -4.73
N ASP A 80 7.25 3.33 -5.01
CA ASP A 80 7.18 2.24 -6.00
C ASP A 80 7.56 2.72 -7.40
N TYR A 81 7.11 3.91 -7.80
CA TYR A 81 7.47 4.53 -9.06
C TYR A 81 8.99 4.72 -9.19
N TYR A 82 9.61 5.39 -8.22
CA TYR A 82 11.02 5.73 -8.31
C TYR A 82 11.94 4.52 -8.16
N ILE A 83 11.51 3.48 -7.42
CA ILE A 83 12.24 2.22 -7.44
C ILE A 83 12.13 1.55 -8.83
N GLY A 84 10.95 1.53 -9.45
CA GLY A 84 10.77 1.01 -10.80
C GLY A 84 11.67 1.70 -11.84
N GLN A 85 11.87 3.01 -11.68
CA GLN A 85 12.76 3.82 -12.51
C GLN A 85 14.25 3.73 -12.10
N LYS A 86 14.59 2.92 -11.10
CA LYS A 86 15.93 2.83 -10.47
C LYS A 86 16.48 4.18 -9.99
N ASN A 87 15.61 5.14 -9.73
CA ASN A 87 15.95 6.42 -9.14
C ASN A 87 15.90 6.31 -7.61
N TYR A 88 16.85 5.57 -7.05
CA TYR A 88 16.84 5.23 -5.63
C TYR A 88 16.95 6.44 -4.71
N ASN A 89 17.61 7.53 -5.14
CA ASN A 89 17.68 8.75 -4.33
C ASN A 89 16.28 9.35 -4.10
N LYS A 90 15.44 9.38 -5.14
CA LYS A 90 14.04 9.80 -5.00
C LYS A 90 13.20 8.77 -4.25
N ALA A 91 13.42 7.49 -4.47
CA ALA A 91 12.75 6.45 -3.68
C ALA A 91 13.01 6.63 -2.17
N PHE A 92 14.25 6.94 -1.78
CA PHE A 92 14.56 7.23 -0.38
C PHE A 92 13.92 8.51 0.13
N GLU A 93 13.91 9.59 -0.66
CA GLU A 93 13.25 10.84 -0.27
C GLU A 93 11.78 10.62 0.11
N TYR A 94 11.03 9.89 -0.72
CA TYR A 94 9.63 9.59 -0.45
C TYR A 94 9.45 8.48 0.59
N GLY A 95 10.37 7.51 0.67
CA GLY A 95 10.38 6.52 1.74
C GLY A 95 10.56 7.15 3.12
N ASP A 96 11.40 8.18 3.23
CA ASP A 96 11.60 8.93 4.48
C ASP A 96 10.37 9.78 4.85
N LYS A 97 9.69 10.38 3.86
CA LYS A 97 8.38 11.06 4.07
C LYS A 97 7.32 10.07 4.57
N LEU A 98 7.25 8.89 3.96
CA LEU A 98 6.33 7.84 4.36
C LEU A 98 6.60 7.38 5.81
N PHE A 99 7.87 7.20 6.20
CA PHE A 99 8.22 6.90 7.59
C PHE A 99 7.89 8.01 8.58
N ALA A 100 7.86 9.28 8.15
CA ALA A 100 7.43 10.36 9.01
C ALA A 100 5.91 10.30 9.30
N LEU A 101 5.13 9.73 8.38
CA LEU A 101 3.68 9.54 8.53
C LEU A 101 3.34 8.22 9.24
N ASP A 102 4.09 7.15 8.95
CA ASP A 102 3.97 5.83 9.57
C ASP A 102 5.38 5.25 9.86
N PRO A 103 5.91 5.49 11.08
CA PRO A 103 7.21 4.96 11.51
C PRO A 103 7.28 3.42 11.52
N ASP A 104 6.12 2.75 11.51
CA ASP A 104 5.98 1.30 11.54
C ASP A 104 5.60 0.69 10.18
N SER A 105 5.71 1.48 9.10
CA SER A 105 5.44 0.99 7.74
C SER A 105 6.46 -0.08 7.31
N PHE A 106 6.12 -1.34 7.55
CA PHE A 106 7.02 -2.44 7.29
C PHE A 106 7.26 -2.65 5.79
N GLN A 107 6.22 -2.49 4.97
CA GLN A 107 6.34 -2.57 3.51
C GLN A 107 7.31 -1.51 2.96
N ASN A 108 7.27 -0.29 3.48
CA ASN A 108 8.22 0.75 3.12
C ASN A 108 9.66 0.38 3.54
N ALA A 109 9.85 -0.21 4.72
CA ALA A 109 11.16 -0.71 5.15
C ALA A 109 11.74 -1.77 4.20
N LEU A 110 10.92 -2.71 3.73
CA LEU A 110 11.34 -3.69 2.73
C LEU A 110 11.71 -3.03 1.39
N ASN A 111 10.92 -2.05 0.95
CA ASN A 111 11.21 -1.27 -0.26
C ASN A 111 12.54 -0.50 -0.13
N MET A 112 12.81 0.10 1.02
CA MET A 112 14.05 0.85 1.27
C MET A 112 15.27 -0.06 1.36
N ILE A 113 15.15 -1.24 1.98
CA ILE A 113 16.18 -2.30 1.97
C ILE A 113 16.50 -2.72 0.54
N ARG A 114 15.47 -2.98 -0.27
CA ARG A 114 15.61 -3.36 -1.68
C ARG A 114 16.31 -2.26 -2.48
N ALA A 115 15.86 -1.02 -2.37
CA ALA A 115 16.46 0.12 -3.06
C ALA A 115 17.93 0.35 -2.65
N ALA A 116 18.26 0.22 -1.36
CA ALA A 116 19.64 0.33 -0.87
C ALA A 116 20.54 -0.80 -1.39
N SER A 117 20.04 -2.04 -1.38
CA SER A 117 20.73 -3.20 -1.96
C SER A 117 21.00 -3.02 -3.45
N GLU A 118 19.98 -2.66 -4.23
CA GLU A 118 20.11 -2.47 -5.69
C GLU A 118 21.01 -1.26 -6.05
N LYS A 119 21.10 -0.25 -5.18
CA LYS A 119 22.03 0.89 -5.33
C LYS A 119 23.48 0.55 -4.93
N GLY A 120 23.69 -0.51 -4.14
CA GLY A 120 24.98 -0.80 -3.49
C GLY A 120 25.29 0.14 -2.31
N ASP A 121 24.26 0.74 -1.71
CA ASP A 121 24.38 1.70 -0.60
C ASP A 121 24.35 0.94 0.74
N VAL A 122 25.51 0.43 1.14
CA VAL A 122 25.65 -0.48 2.31
C VAL A 122 25.20 0.17 3.61
N ASP A 123 25.51 1.46 3.80
CA ASP A 123 25.14 2.19 5.01
C ASP A 123 23.61 2.27 5.16
N ARG A 124 22.91 2.62 4.07
CA ARG A 124 21.44 2.63 4.06
C ARG A 124 20.85 1.23 4.19
N LEU A 125 21.47 0.22 3.57
CA LEU A 125 21.02 -1.16 3.68
C LEU A 125 21.00 -1.63 5.13
N ILE A 126 22.09 -1.37 5.88
CA ILE A 126 22.17 -1.69 7.31
C ILE A 126 21.12 -0.88 8.09
N SER A 127 21.06 0.43 7.88
CA SER A 127 20.13 1.30 8.61
C SER A 127 18.66 0.92 8.43
N TYR A 128 18.22 0.63 7.19
CA TYR A 128 16.85 0.19 6.94
C TYR A 128 16.60 -1.25 7.41
N GLY A 129 17.62 -2.12 7.42
CA GLY A 129 17.55 -3.44 8.04
C GLY A 129 17.27 -3.38 9.54
N GLU A 130 18.01 -2.52 10.26
CA GLU A 130 17.80 -2.27 11.69
C GLU A 130 16.40 -1.68 11.95
N LYS A 131 15.94 -0.77 11.10
CA LYS A 131 14.58 -0.22 11.18
C LYS A 131 13.53 -1.31 11.03
N ALA A 132 13.63 -2.17 10.01
CA ALA A 132 12.71 -3.29 9.79
C ALA A 132 12.69 -4.26 10.99
N GLN A 133 13.86 -4.57 11.54
CA GLN A 133 13.96 -5.37 12.78
C GLN A 133 13.24 -4.69 13.95
N GLY A 134 13.43 -3.38 14.13
CA GLY A 134 12.77 -2.61 15.18
C GLY A 134 11.25 -2.64 15.08
N ILE A 135 10.71 -2.52 13.86
CA ILE A 135 9.27 -2.63 13.58
C ILE A 135 8.76 -4.03 13.97
N LEU A 136 9.43 -5.09 13.51
CA LEU A 136 9.03 -6.47 13.82
C LEU A 136 9.08 -6.78 15.32
N LYS A 137 10.05 -6.22 16.04
CA LYS A 137 10.12 -6.35 17.51
C LYS A 137 8.89 -5.72 18.16
N ARG A 138 8.54 -4.48 17.81
CA ARG A 138 7.34 -3.80 18.34
C ARG A 138 6.04 -4.51 17.99
N TYR A 139 5.97 -5.13 16.82
CA TYR A 139 4.77 -5.86 16.39
C TYR A 139 4.58 -7.20 17.10
N LYS A 140 5.67 -7.81 17.56
CA LYS A 140 5.65 -9.10 18.26
C LYS A 140 5.27 -8.96 19.75
N ASP A 141 5.63 -7.84 20.36
CA ASP A 141 5.43 -7.53 21.78
C ASP A 141 4.06 -6.88 22.04
#